data_AF-A0A502LBK6-F1
#
_entry.id   AF-A0A502LBK6-F1
#
_cell.length_a   1.000
_cell.length_b   1.000
_cell.length_c   1.000
_cell.angle_alpha   90.00
_cell.angle_beta   90.00
_cell.angle_gamma   90.00
#
_symmetry.space_group_name_H-M   'P 1'
#
loop_
_entity.id
_entity.type
_entity.pdbx_description
1 polymer ?
#
loop_
_entity_poly.entity_id
_entity_poly.type
_entity_poly.pdbx_seq_one_letter_code
_entity_poly.pdbx_strand_id
1 'polypeptide(L)'
;MKLNKLTVLTASIFLASSVAAHAGMDKDLSLPKTKQVTKFKHEKADFGSYVVKRDLAYIPATIANADNVISSNGNMAIVKANAPVDRVGKGTLVRNTLTNELSPLSGNISVLLKSGVTANDVSSATGLDIVSAYAGTQIAVLRVTGEQDLIESQKQLKSSGLVKVARIEVLEVLHKAE
;
A
#
# COMPACT_ATOMS: atom_id res chain seq x y z
N MET A 1 -77.36 -4.86 14.88
CA MET A 1 -77.85 -4.13 13.69
C MET A 1 -76.76 -3.19 13.20
N LYS A 2 -76.55 -3.11 11.88
CA LYS A 2 -75.54 -2.26 11.21
C LYS A 2 -75.95 -0.78 11.26
N LEU A 3 -75.02 0.11 11.61
CA LEU A 3 -74.98 1.53 11.25
C LEU A 3 -73.50 1.91 11.13
N ASN A 4 -72.95 2.14 9.93
CA ASN A 4 -73.04 3.31 9.04
C ASN A 4 -72.02 4.41 9.39
N LYS A 5 -71.29 4.78 8.34
CA LYS A 5 -70.11 5.66 8.26
C LYS A 5 -70.44 7.07 8.77
N LEU A 6 -69.54 7.66 9.55
CA LEU A 6 -69.57 9.09 9.88
C LEU A 6 -68.16 9.70 9.86
N THR A 7 -67.92 10.43 8.77
CA THR A 7 -67.25 11.73 8.61
C THR A 7 -66.26 12.24 9.67
N VAL A 8 -65.04 12.56 9.22
CA VAL A 8 -64.30 13.72 9.74
C VAL A 8 -63.89 14.60 8.55
N LEU A 9 -64.48 15.79 8.52
CA LEU A 9 -64.19 16.90 7.63
C LEU A 9 -62.98 17.65 8.19
N THR A 10 -61.93 17.87 7.40
CA THR A 10 -60.99 18.98 7.63
C THR A 10 -60.67 19.64 6.30
N ALA A 11 -61.23 20.84 6.13
CA ALA A 11 -60.88 21.76 5.08
C ALA A 11 -59.52 22.40 5.41
N SER A 12 -58.63 22.52 4.43
CA SER A 12 -57.46 23.39 4.52
C SER A 12 -57.43 24.26 3.29
N ILE A 13 -57.83 25.50 3.51
CA ILE A 13 -57.94 26.60 2.56
C ILE A 13 -56.53 27.05 2.14
N PHE A 14 -56.40 27.37 0.84
CA PHE A 14 -55.25 28.02 0.23
C PHE A 14 -54.84 29.30 0.97
N LEU A 15 -53.54 29.42 1.28
CA LEU A 15 -52.90 30.73 1.52
C LEU A 15 -51.64 30.80 0.66
N ALA A 16 -51.81 31.34 -0.55
CA ALA A 16 -50.71 31.91 -1.31
C ALA A 16 -50.41 33.29 -0.70
N SER A 17 -49.27 33.43 -0.03
CA SER A 17 -48.67 34.72 0.29
C SER A 17 -47.30 34.79 -0.40
N SER A 18 -47.27 35.51 -1.51
CA SER A 18 -46.06 35.95 -2.17
C SER A 18 -45.34 36.95 -1.28
N VAL A 19 -44.23 36.53 -0.67
CA VAL A 19 -43.27 37.48 -0.08
C VAL A 19 -42.22 37.77 -1.13
N ALA A 20 -42.28 38.99 -1.68
CA ALA A 20 -41.17 39.59 -2.39
C ALA A 20 -40.07 39.88 -1.37
N ALA A 21 -38.94 39.17 -1.48
CA ALA A 21 -37.72 39.48 -0.75
C ALA A 21 -36.58 39.72 -1.76
N HIS A 22 -36.31 41.00 -1.95
CA HIS A 22 -35.01 41.63 -2.18
C HIS A 22 -34.10 41.05 -3.27
N ALA A 23 -33.97 41.86 -4.33
CA ALA A 23 -32.78 41.93 -5.17
C ALA A 23 -31.51 42.02 -4.29
N GLY A 24 -30.59 41.08 -4.48
CA GLY A 24 -29.32 41.06 -3.78
C GLY A 24 -28.48 39.84 -4.17
N MET A 25 -27.45 40.10 -4.97
CA MET A 25 -26.35 39.21 -5.33
C MET A 25 -26.68 38.04 -6.26
N ASP A 26 -26.68 38.31 -7.57
CA ASP A 26 -26.10 37.38 -8.55
C ASP A 26 -24.61 37.22 -8.23
N LYS A 27 -24.31 36.41 -7.22
CA LYS A 27 -22.98 35.82 -7.11
C LYS A 27 -23.07 34.52 -7.87
N ASP A 28 -22.86 34.65 -9.17
CA ASP A 28 -22.65 33.53 -10.09
C ASP A 28 -21.69 32.55 -9.39
N LEU A 29 -22.22 31.44 -8.87
CA LEU A 29 -21.41 30.38 -8.29
C LEU A 29 -20.76 29.66 -9.47
N SER A 30 -19.79 30.33 -10.08
CA SER A 30 -18.87 29.70 -10.99
C SER A 30 -18.07 28.71 -10.15
N LEU A 31 -18.49 27.44 -10.19
CA LEU A 31 -17.67 26.35 -9.72
C LEU A 31 -16.30 26.54 -10.38
N PRO A 32 -15.20 26.55 -9.61
CA PRO A 32 -13.88 26.72 -10.19
C PRO A 32 -13.73 25.68 -11.30
N LYS A 33 -13.45 26.14 -12.53
CA LYS A 33 -13.27 25.27 -13.70
C LYS A 33 -12.47 24.08 -13.25
N THR A 34 -13.10 22.91 -13.27
CA THR A 34 -12.53 21.68 -12.73
C THR A 34 -11.19 21.53 -13.42
N LYS A 35 -10.08 21.76 -12.70
CA LYS A 35 -8.76 21.44 -13.23
C LYS A 35 -8.88 19.99 -13.62
N GLN A 36 -8.76 19.69 -14.92
CA GLN A 36 -8.67 18.31 -15.37
C GLN A 36 -7.49 17.73 -14.60
N VAL A 37 -7.79 16.92 -13.59
CA VAL A 37 -6.78 16.15 -12.90
C VAL A 37 -6.22 15.25 -13.98
N THR A 38 -5.00 15.55 -14.42
CA THR A 38 -4.23 14.66 -15.28
C THR A 38 -4.37 13.26 -14.70
N LYS A 39 -4.97 12.34 -15.46
CA LYS A 39 -5.21 10.96 -15.03
C LYS A 39 -3.97 10.47 -14.28
N PHE A 40 -4.11 10.18 -12.99
CA PHE A 40 -3.02 9.62 -12.21
C PHE A 40 -2.65 8.30 -12.89
N LYS A 41 -1.45 8.25 -13.48
CA LYS A 41 -0.95 7.03 -14.09
C LYS A 41 -0.62 6.08 -12.94
N HIS A 42 -1.58 5.25 -12.56
CA HIS A 42 -1.35 4.17 -11.62
C HIS A 42 -0.40 3.17 -12.27
N GLU A 43 0.88 3.19 -11.87
CA GLU A 43 1.77 2.07 -12.15
C GLU A 43 1.22 0.84 -11.41
N LYS A 44 1.09 -0.28 -12.12
CA LYS A 44 0.66 -1.54 -11.53
C LYS A 44 1.71 -1.98 -10.51
N ALA A 45 1.31 -2.16 -9.26
CA ALA A 45 2.19 -2.67 -8.22
C ALA A 45 2.62 -4.12 -8.52
N ASP A 46 3.90 -4.41 -8.27
CA ASP A 46 4.45 -5.76 -8.32
C ASP A 46 4.01 -6.58 -7.09
N PHE A 47 3.91 -5.93 -5.93
CA PHE A 47 3.32 -6.48 -4.72
C PHE A 47 2.81 -5.34 -3.82
N GLY A 48 1.71 -5.58 -3.08
CA GLY A 48 1.12 -4.56 -2.20
C GLY A 48 0.88 -3.24 -2.94
N SER A 49 1.44 -2.15 -2.42
CA SER A 49 1.45 -0.81 -3.04
C SER A 49 2.81 -0.45 -3.66
N TYR A 50 3.63 -1.44 -4.03
CA TYR A 50 5.03 -1.22 -4.41
C TYR A 50 5.33 -1.63 -5.84
N VAL A 51 6.16 -0.83 -6.50
CA VAL A 51 6.75 -1.13 -7.82
C VAL A 51 8.26 -1.26 -7.66
N VAL A 52 8.83 -2.34 -8.17
CA VAL A 52 10.28 -2.59 -8.16
C VAL A 52 10.98 -1.66 -9.13
N LYS A 53 12.01 -0.96 -8.65
CA LYS A 53 12.86 -0.08 -9.45
C LYS A 53 14.16 -0.78 -9.78
N ARG A 54 14.12 -1.53 -10.87
CA ARG A 54 15.24 -2.37 -11.35
C ARG A 54 16.40 -1.55 -11.91
N ASP A 55 16.16 -0.30 -12.28
CA ASP A 55 17.14 0.65 -12.79
C ASP A 55 17.93 1.38 -11.69
N LEU A 56 17.67 1.06 -10.41
CA LEU A 56 18.28 1.71 -9.26
C LEU A 56 19.02 0.71 -8.36
N ALA A 57 20.07 1.17 -7.70
CA ALA A 57 20.83 0.41 -6.72
C ALA A 57 20.91 1.14 -5.37
N TYR A 58 20.91 0.37 -4.28
CA TYR A 58 21.07 0.88 -2.91
C TYR A 58 22.41 0.41 -2.35
N ILE A 59 23.37 1.32 -2.29
CA ILE A 59 24.78 1.00 -1.98
C ILE A 59 25.33 1.94 -0.89
N PRO A 60 26.41 1.57 -0.19
CA PRO A 60 27.07 2.49 0.74
C PRO A 60 27.50 3.79 0.05
N ALA A 61 27.26 4.92 0.69
CA ALA A 61 27.59 6.24 0.14
C ALA A 61 29.10 6.42 -0.12
N THR A 62 29.94 5.70 0.61
CA THR A 62 31.40 5.73 0.48
C THR A 62 31.92 5.17 -0.85
N ILE A 63 31.15 4.33 -1.53
CA ILE A 63 31.51 3.73 -2.81
C ILE A 63 30.63 4.24 -3.97
N ALA A 64 29.70 5.15 -3.69
CA ALA A 64 28.81 5.70 -4.68
C ALA A 64 29.55 6.73 -5.55
N ASN A 65 29.38 6.62 -6.88
CA ASN A 65 29.80 7.69 -7.77
C ASN A 65 28.83 8.86 -7.61
N ALA A 66 29.34 10.01 -7.18
CA ALA A 66 28.57 11.23 -6.91
C ALA A 66 27.69 11.65 -8.11
N ASP A 67 28.14 11.44 -9.34
CA ASP A 67 27.42 11.84 -10.56
C ASP A 67 26.15 11.01 -10.81
N ASN A 68 26.06 9.84 -10.18
CA ASN A 68 24.95 8.90 -10.35
C ASN A 68 24.01 8.85 -9.15
N VAL A 69 24.26 9.63 -8.10
CA VAL A 69 23.42 9.68 -6.89
C VAL A 69 22.11 10.41 -7.18
N ILE A 70 21.00 9.74 -6.88
CA ILE A 70 19.65 10.29 -6.96
C ILE A 70 19.19 10.82 -5.59
N SER A 71 19.56 10.11 -4.53
CA SER A 71 19.22 10.46 -3.16
C SER A 71 20.17 9.76 -2.17
N SER A 72 20.26 10.30 -0.96
CA SER A 72 21.03 9.72 0.15
C SER A 72 20.11 9.44 1.34
N ASN A 73 20.33 8.32 2.00
CA ASN A 73 19.64 7.92 3.23
C ASN A 73 20.69 7.43 4.24
N GLY A 74 21.11 8.35 5.12
CA GLY A 74 22.20 8.10 6.07
C GLY A 74 23.50 7.70 5.36
N ASN A 75 24.04 6.54 5.72
CA ASN A 75 25.29 6.00 5.16
C ASN A 75 25.10 5.30 3.80
N MET A 76 23.87 5.29 3.27
CA MET A 76 23.53 4.63 2.01
C MET A 76 23.12 5.66 0.96
N ALA A 77 23.40 5.38 -0.30
CA ALA A 77 23.02 6.15 -1.46
C ALA A 77 22.13 5.32 -2.39
N ILE A 78 21.14 5.98 -2.97
CA ILE A 78 20.36 5.48 -4.09
C ILE A 78 21.00 6.03 -5.36
N VAL A 79 21.45 5.13 -6.22
CA VAL A 79 22.13 5.48 -7.48
C VAL A 79 21.45 4.85 -8.67
N LYS A 80 21.72 5.36 -9.88
CA LYS A 80 21.39 4.64 -11.12
C LYS A 80 22.22 3.36 -11.18
N ALA A 81 21.58 2.24 -11.47
CA ALA A 81 22.25 0.96 -11.65
C ALA A 81 22.92 0.89 -13.04
N ASN A 82 24.10 0.26 -13.10
CA ASN A 82 24.82 0.05 -14.37
C ASN A 82 24.14 -1.02 -15.24
N ALA A 83 23.39 -1.94 -14.63
CA ALA A 83 22.58 -2.94 -15.27
C ALA A 83 21.27 -3.13 -14.48
N PRO A 84 20.16 -3.52 -15.13
CA PRO A 84 18.92 -3.81 -14.43
C PRO A 84 19.10 -4.89 -13.36
N VAL A 85 18.43 -4.70 -12.22
CA VAL A 85 18.35 -5.71 -11.17
C VAL A 85 17.42 -6.82 -11.63
N ASP A 86 17.99 -7.98 -11.97
CA ASP A 86 17.25 -9.14 -12.45
C ASP A 86 16.43 -9.79 -11.32
N ARG A 87 17.02 -9.92 -10.13
CA ARG A 87 16.43 -10.61 -8.98
C ARG A 87 16.06 -9.63 -7.86
N VAL A 88 14.85 -9.78 -7.33
CA VAL A 88 14.34 -8.99 -6.20
C VAL A 88 14.75 -9.65 -4.89
N GLY A 89 15.58 -8.95 -4.12
CA GLY A 89 16.12 -9.44 -2.85
C GLY A 89 16.34 -8.31 -1.84
N LYS A 90 17.15 -8.58 -0.81
CA LYS A 90 17.53 -7.58 0.18
C LYS A 90 18.21 -6.39 -0.50
N GLY A 91 17.79 -5.17 -0.14
CA GLY A 91 18.35 -3.94 -0.69
C GLY A 91 17.80 -3.54 -2.05
N THR A 92 17.06 -4.41 -2.75
CA THR A 92 16.34 -4.00 -3.98
C THR A 92 15.42 -2.82 -3.64
N LEU A 93 15.40 -1.82 -4.51
CA LEU A 93 14.62 -0.61 -4.30
C LEU A 93 13.21 -0.78 -4.84
N VAL A 94 12.24 -0.31 -4.06
CA VAL A 94 10.85 -0.23 -4.47
C VAL A 94 10.33 1.19 -4.28
N ARG A 95 9.39 1.57 -5.15
CA ARG A 95 8.66 2.83 -5.04
C ARG A 95 7.24 2.54 -4.56
N ASN A 96 6.84 3.20 -3.48
CA ASN A 96 5.45 3.16 -3.04
C ASN A 96 4.59 3.99 -4.00
N THR A 97 3.53 3.38 -4.55
CA THR A 97 2.65 4.04 -5.53
C THR A 97 1.71 5.09 -4.91
N LEU A 98 1.58 5.08 -3.59
CA LEU A 98 0.75 6.03 -2.83
C LEU A 98 1.55 7.25 -2.37
N THR A 99 2.75 7.03 -1.81
CA THR A 99 3.59 8.11 -1.24
C THR A 99 4.68 8.59 -2.20
N ASN A 100 4.93 7.84 -3.28
CA ASN A 100 6.03 8.07 -4.22
C ASN A 100 7.43 7.97 -3.59
N GLU A 101 7.55 7.43 -2.38
CA GLU A 101 8.84 7.25 -1.70
C GLU A 101 9.59 6.01 -2.19
N LEU A 102 10.92 6.10 -2.21
CA LEU A 102 11.82 5.00 -2.52
C LEU A 102 12.36 4.38 -1.24
N SER A 103 12.24 3.06 -1.13
CA SER A 103 12.66 2.33 0.06
C SER A 103 13.30 0.99 -0.32
N PRO A 104 14.33 0.54 0.41
CA PRO A 104 14.93 -0.76 0.19
C PRO A 104 14.10 -1.88 0.84
N LEU A 105 14.16 -3.07 0.25
CA LEU A 105 13.58 -4.28 0.85
C LEU A 105 14.49 -4.84 1.94
N SER A 106 13.90 -5.36 3.03
CA SER A 106 14.67 -5.99 4.11
C SER A 106 15.25 -7.36 3.72
N GLY A 107 14.67 -8.00 2.70
CA GLY A 107 14.91 -9.39 2.33
C GLY A 107 14.10 -10.39 3.15
N ASN A 108 13.18 -9.92 3.99
CA ASN A 108 12.31 -10.78 4.79
C ASN A 108 10.84 -10.73 4.32
N ILE A 109 10.10 -11.75 4.74
CA ILE A 109 8.66 -11.88 4.56
C ILE A 109 8.05 -12.18 5.94
N SER A 110 7.21 -11.27 6.44
CA SER A 110 6.39 -11.56 7.63
C SER A 110 5.19 -12.40 7.22
N VAL A 111 4.91 -13.46 7.97
CA VAL A 111 3.82 -14.39 7.69
C VAL A 111 2.88 -14.52 8.88
N LEU A 112 1.60 -14.72 8.56
CA LEU A 112 0.61 -15.22 9.50
C LEU A 112 0.34 -16.69 9.15
N LEU A 113 0.76 -17.59 10.02
CA LEU A 113 0.61 -19.04 9.89
C LEU A 113 -0.85 -19.47 10.04
N LYS A 114 -1.21 -20.61 9.46
CA LYS A 114 -2.49 -21.28 9.78
C LYS A 114 -2.42 -21.94 11.15
N SER A 115 -3.60 -22.26 11.70
CA SER A 115 -3.69 -22.99 12.97
C SER A 115 -2.98 -24.34 12.86
N GLY A 116 -2.17 -24.69 13.86
CA GLY A 116 -1.40 -25.94 13.88
C GLY A 116 -0.16 -25.97 12.98
N VAL A 117 0.11 -24.91 12.22
CA VAL A 117 1.33 -24.78 11.41
C VAL A 117 2.39 -24.02 12.18
N THR A 118 3.61 -24.51 12.16
CA THR A 118 4.79 -23.86 12.77
C THR A 118 5.67 -23.18 11.72
N ALA A 119 6.56 -22.28 12.16
CA ALA A 119 7.55 -21.68 11.27
C ALA A 119 8.51 -22.72 10.66
N ASN A 120 8.81 -23.80 11.39
CA ASN A 120 9.64 -24.91 10.92
C ASN A 120 8.98 -25.68 9.77
N ASP A 121 7.66 -25.89 9.82
CA ASP A 121 6.92 -26.53 8.73
C ASP A 121 7.03 -25.71 7.44
N VAL A 122 6.87 -24.38 7.57
CA VAL A 122 7.00 -23.47 6.42
C VAL A 122 8.42 -23.43 5.89
N SER A 123 9.42 -23.30 6.77
CA SER A 123 10.84 -23.30 6.39
C SER A 123 11.21 -24.59 5.65
N SER A 124 10.82 -25.74 6.18
CA SER A 124 11.07 -27.05 5.57
C SER A 124 10.43 -27.19 4.18
N ALA A 125 9.22 -26.64 4.00
CA ALA A 125 8.51 -26.71 2.73
C ALA A 125 9.00 -25.71 1.66
N THR A 126 9.64 -24.62 2.08
CA THR A 126 9.99 -23.49 1.18
C THR A 126 11.49 -23.25 1.02
N GLY A 127 12.32 -23.78 1.92
CA GLY A 127 13.75 -23.49 1.99
C GLY A 127 14.07 -22.08 2.47
N LEU A 128 13.09 -21.34 3.01
CA LEU A 128 13.31 -20.02 3.61
C LEU A 128 13.89 -20.16 5.02
N ASP A 129 14.79 -19.26 5.39
CA ASP A 129 15.37 -19.22 6.73
C ASP A 129 14.40 -18.57 7.72
N ILE A 130 14.31 -19.11 8.93
CA ILE A 130 13.54 -18.50 10.01
C ILE A 130 14.38 -17.40 10.65
N VAL A 131 13.91 -16.16 10.55
CA VAL A 131 14.52 -15.03 11.26
C VAL A 131 13.99 -14.94 12.68
N SER A 132 12.66 -15.05 12.82
CA SER A 132 11.96 -14.97 14.10
C SER A 132 10.68 -15.81 14.06
N ALA A 133 10.35 -16.44 15.18
CA ALA A 133 9.05 -17.04 15.43
C ALA A 133 8.54 -16.55 16.80
N TYR A 134 7.34 -15.95 16.82
CA TYR A 134 6.83 -15.32 18.03
C TYR A 134 5.96 -16.30 18.82
N ALA A 135 6.48 -16.80 19.94
CA ALA A 135 5.81 -17.77 20.79
C ALA A 135 4.42 -17.29 21.25
N GLY A 136 3.47 -18.22 21.34
CA GLY A 136 2.07 -17.90 21.67
C GLY A 136 1.30 -17.19 20.57
N THR A 137 1.91 -16.97 19.39
CA THR A 137 1.26 -16.36 18.22
C THR A 137 1.39 -17.26 16.99
N GLN A 138 0.69 -16.87 15.91
CA GLN A 138 0.83 -17.47 14.58
C GLN A 138 1.75 -16.62 13.68
N ILE A 139 2.59 -15.76 14.23
CA ILE A 139 3.42 -14.82 13.46
C ILE A 139 4.85 -15.34 13.38
N ALA A 140 5.43 -15.29 12.19
CA ALA A 140 6.84 -15.55 11.96
C ALA A 140 7.41 -14.59 10.91
N VAL A 141 8.73 -14.44 10.91
CA VAL A 141 9.49 -13.70 9.90
C VAL A 141 10.44 -14.68 9.25
N LEU A 142 10.34 -14.79 7.93
CA LEU A 142 11.14 -15.67 7.09
C LEU A 142 12.04 -14.84 6.18
N ARG A 143 13.18 -15.38 5.78
CA ARG A 143 14.16 -14.72 4.91
C ARG A 143 14.44 -15.57 3.69
N VAL A 144 14.55 -14.91 2.53
CA VAL A 144 15.04 -15.55 1.30
C VAL A 144 16.52 -15.84 1.39
N THR A 145 16.92 -17.02 0.93
CA THR A 145 18.30 -17.49 0.97
C THR A 145 18.89 -17.60 -0.43
N GLY A 146 20.22 -17.61 -0.52
CA GLY A 146 20.95 -17.90 -1.77
C GLY A 146 20.43 -17.10 -2.97
N GLU A 147 19.90 -17.81 -3.97
CA GLU A 147 19.35 -17.30 -5.24
C GLU A 147 17.82 -17.13 -5.31
N GLN A 148 17.11 -17.23 -4.19
CA GLN A 148 15.63 -17.10 -4.17
C GLN A 148 15.13 -15.67 -4.39
N ASP A 149 14.19 -15.47 -5.32
CA ASP A 149 13.52 -14.19 -5.51
C ASP A 149 12.44 -13.95 -4.44
N LEU A 150 12.38 -12.73 -3.89
CA LEU A 150 11.47 -12.36 -2.80
C LEU A 150 10.00 -12.35 -3.21
N ILE A 151 9.69 -11.93 -4.45
CA ILE A 151 8.33 -11.90 -4.98
C ILE A 151 7.86 -13.33 -5.27
N GLU A 152 8.72 -14.14 -5.88
CA GLU A 152 8.38 -15.54 -6.14
C GLU A 152 8.22 -16.35 -4.84
N SER A 153 9.09 -16.11 -3.85
CA SER A 153 8.97 -16.72 -2.52
C SER A 153 7.66 -16.32 -1.83
N GLN A 154 7.23 -15.06 -1.96
CA GLN A 154 5.94 -14.62 -1.44
C GLN A 154 4.77 -15.35 -2.13
N LYS A 155 4.83 -15.53 -3.45
CA LYS A 155 3.79 -16.26 -4.19
C LYS A 155 3.74 -17.73 -3.75
N GLN A 156 4.90 -18.40 -3.64
CA GLN A 156 5.00 -19.77 -3.14
C GLN A 156 4.42 -19.92 -1.73
N LEU A 157 4.72 -18.97 -0.82
CA LEU A 157 4.13 -18.96 0.51
C LEU A 157 2.59 -18.90 0.43
N LYS A 158 2.04 -17.95 -0.34
CA LYS A 158 0.59 -17.81 -0.49
C LYS A 158 -0.08 -19.05 -1.09
N SER A 159 0.58 -19.74 -2.02
CA SER A 159 0.04 -20.95 -2.65
C SER A 159 0.29 -22.24 -1.85
N SER A 160 1.22 -22.25 -0.89
CA SER A 160 1.58 -23.43 -0.09
C SER A 160 0.42 -23.99 0.75
N GLY A 161 -0.58 -23.18 1.04
CA GLY A 161 -1.66 -23.54 1.96
C GLY A 161 -1.23 -23.55 3.44
N LEU A 162 0.01 -23.19 3.78
CA LEU A 162 0.54 -23.18 5.15
C LEU A 162 0.32 -21.85 5.88
N VAL A 163 0.21 -20.74 5.12
CA VAL A 163 0.03 -19.40 5.66
C VAL A 163 -1.33 -18.82 5.28
N LYS A 164 -1.84 -17.91 6.11
CA LYS A 164 -2.99 -17.04 5.81
C LYS A 164 -2.55 -15.76 5.09
N VAL A 165 -1.38 -15.22 5.46
CA VAL A 165 -0.83 -13.97 4.91
C VAL A 165 0.67 -14.11 4.74
N ALA A 166 1.20 -13.52 3.68
CA ALA A 166 2.63 -13.33 3.47
C ALA A 166 2.88 -11.90 2.97
N ARG A 167 3.62 -11.10 3.73
CA ARG A 167 3.91 -9.69 3.44
C ARG A 167 5.42 -9.47 3.33
N ILE A 168 5.86 -9.00 2.18
CA ILE A 168 7.24 -8.55 1.97
C ILE A 168 7.48 -7.32 2.85
N GLU A 169 8.60 -7.31 3.57
CA GLU A 169 9.01 -6.21 4.43
C GLU A 169 9.79 -5.14 3.65
N VAL A 170 9.27 -3.92 3.70
CA VAL A 170 9.87 -2.73 3.10
C VAL A 170 10.37 -1.82 4.22
N LEU A 171 11.60 -1.33 4.11
CA LEU A 171 12.23 -0.46 5.11
C LEU A 171 11.86 1.02 4.84
N GLU A 172 10.57 1.33 4.92
CA GLU A 172 10.09 2.71 4.82
C GLU A 172 10.39 3.52 6.09
N VAL A 173 10.77 4.79 5.89
CA VAL A 173 10.91 5.75 6.98
C VAL A 173 9.53 6.36 7.24
N LEU A 174 8.77 5.75 8.16
CA LEU A 174 7.41 6.21 8.48
C LEU A 174 7.38 7.51 9.30
N HIS A 175 8.48 7.84 9.97
CA HIS A 175 8.59 9.04 10.79
C HIS A 175 9.94 9.71 10.52
N LYS A 176 9.92 11.02 10.27
CA LYS A 176 11.11 11.85 10.29
C LYS A 176 11.24 12.40 11.72
N ALA A 177 12.42 12.31 12.31
CA ALA A 177 12.68 13.01 13.57
C ALA A 177 12.52 14.51 13.30
N GLU A 178 11.70 15.17 14.13
CA GLU A 178 11.54 16.63 14.16
C GLU A 178 12.67 17.29 14.94
#